data_AF-A0A286UEM5-F1
#
_entry.id   AF-A0A286UEM5-F1
#
_cell.length_a   1.000
_cell.length_b   1.000
_cell.length_c   1.000
_cell.angle_alpha   90.00
_cell.angle_beta   90.00
_cell.angle_gamma   90.00
#
_symmetry.space_group_name_H-M   'P 1'
#
loop_
_entity.id
_entity.type
_entity.pdbx_description
1 polymer ?
#
loop_
_entity_poly.entity_id
_entity_poly.type
_entity_poly.pdbx_seq_one_letter_code
_entity_poly.pdbx_strand_id
1 'polypeptide(L)'
;MKLVCLIIASLSLLCTLSGASLYPTQPIAKTIFRAGTWNSITWIDSGETPKLNEHSNFEIHLWNRTNQVAVLATNVSALQMRQEVFIHKKLGSNTPYTLRFKFENPPETVYSADFTIVGLSDVTGEDSGDSCSFSGSSTLTSGTCTSATPPVSGMNDIVTVTMEIQSSSISAPFPESTSESETLGAIANAASNTRRHSRKFNLQFNIVFVFFPALFGLTLAL
;
A
#
# COMPACT_ATOMS: atom_id res chain seq x y z
N MET A 1 48.05 4.91 -8.89
CA MET A 1 47.41 5.35 -7.62
C MET A 1 46.31 6.39 -7.79
N LYS A 2 46.48 7.49 -8.57
CA LYS A 2 45.43 8.54 -8.69
C LYS A 2 44.09 8.06 -9.28
N LEU A 3 44.09 7.07 -10.17
CA LEU A 3 42.87 6.52 -10.80
C LEU A 3 41.99 5.70 -9.83
N VAL A 4 42.60 4.96 -8.90
CA VAL A 4 41.90 4.07 -7.96
C VAL A 4 41.12 4.89 -6.92
N CYS A 5 41.68 6.01 -6.43
CA CYS A 5 40.94 6.92 -5.55
C CYS A 5 39.73 7.56 -6.25
N LEU A 6 39.80 7.81 -7.56
CA LEU A 6 38.71 8.44 -8.32
C LEU A 6 37.52 7.48 -8.49
N ILE A 7 37.80 6.18 -8.70
CA ILE A 7 36.77 5.13 -8.78
C ILE A 7 36.10 4.89 -7.42
N ILE A 8 36.88 4.86 -6.33
CA ILE A 8 36.33 4.68 -4.97
C ILE A 8 35.48 5.89 -4.56
N ALA A 9 35.93 7.12 -4.86
CA ALA A 9 35.17 8.34 -4.58
C ALA A 9 33.87 8.43 -5.40
N SER A 10 33.91 8.01 -6.68
CA SER A 10 32.73 7.95 -7.54
C SER A 10 31.71 6.91 -7.08
N LEU A 11 32.17 5.78 -6.50
CA LEU A 11 31.28 4.71 -6.03
C LEU A 11 30.60 5.06 -4.70
N SER A 12 31.26 5.83 -3.83
CA SER A 12 30.67 6.33 -2.59
C SER A 12 29.59 7.41 -2.79
N LEU A 13 29.55 8.07 -3.95
CA LEU A 13 28.56 9.12 -4.25
C LEU A 13 27.20 8.56 -4.72
N LEU A 14 27.12 7.27 -5.03
CA LEU A 14 25.91 6.64 -5.60
C LEU A 14 24.93 6.09 -4.55
N CYS A 15 25.26 6.14 -3.26
CA CYS A 15 24.47 5.52 -2.19
C CYS A 15 23.80 6.53 -1.24
N THR A 16 23.55 7.77 -1.67
CA THR A 16 22.52 8.60 -1.00
C THR A 16 21.16 8.11 -1.49
N LEU A 17 20.77 6.90 -1.04
CA LEU A 17 19.40 6.45 -1.15
C LEU A 17 18.56 7.49 -0.41
N SER A 18 17.72 8.20 -1.15
CA SER A 18 16.74 9.14 -0.59
C SER A 18 15.89 8.34 0.39
N GLY A 19 16.17 8.52 1.67
CA GLY A 19 15.49 7.80 2.73
C GLY A 19 14.10 8.38 2.93
N ALA A 20 13.07 7.63 2.59
CA ALA A 20 11.69 8.00 2.88
C ALA A 20 11.34 7.43 4.25
N SER A 21 10.81 8.27 5.14
CA SER A 21 10.41 7.86 6.50
C SER A 21 9.28 6.82 6.50
N LEU A 22 8.45 6.85 5.45
CA LEU A 22 7.38 5.90 5.19
C LEU A 22 7.82 4.89 4.13
N TYR A 23 7.69 3.60 4.43
CA TYR A 23 7.90 2.53 3.46
C TYR A 23 6.61 1.73 3.24
N PRO A 24 5.97 1.82 2.04
CA PRO A 24 4.77 1.06 1.73
C PRO A 24 5.07 -0.44 1.72
N THR A 25 4.28 -1.22 2.47
CA THR A 25 4.40 -2.68 2.52
C THR A 25 3.29 -3.38 1.75
N GLN A 26 2.15 -2.72 1.56
CA GLN A 26 1.05 -3.18 0.71
C GLN A 26 0.43 -1.96 0.01
N PRO A 27 0.26 -1.97 -1.32
CA PRO A 27 0.43 -3.10 -2.23
C PRO A 27 1.88 -3.35 -2.69
N ILE A 28 2.22 -4.63 -2.89
CA ILE A 28 3.40 -5.10 -3.62
C ILE A 28 3.08 -5.46 -5.08
N ALA A 29 4.10 -5.73 -5.91
CA ALA A 29 4.00 -6.05 -7.34
C ALA A 29 2.93 -7.09 -7.74
N LYS A 30 2.69 -8.09 -6.88
CA LYS A 30 1.74 -9.20 -7.12
C LYS A 30 0.37 -8.97 -6.47
N THR A 31 0.15 -7.80 -5.90
CA THR A 31 -1.11 -7.48 -5.22
C THR A 31 -2.22 -7.32 -6.25
N ILE A 32 -3.37 -7.92 -5.93
CA ILE A 32 -4.60 -7.75 -6.69
C ILE A 32 -5.65 -7.18 -5.75
N PHE A 33 -6.03 -5.92 -5.97
CA PHE A 33 -7.15 -5.31 -5.29
C PHE A 33 -8.44 -5.55 -6.06
N ARG A 34 -9.57 -5.56 -5.34
CA ARG A 34 -10.89 -5.70 -5.95
C ARG A 34 -11.61 -4.36 -5.88
N ALA A 35 -12.16 -3.94 -7.02
CA ALA A 35 -13.02 -2.78 -7.07
C ALA A 35 -14.42 -3.11 -6.53
N GLY A 36 -15.06 -2.11 -5.93
CA GLY A 36 -16.32 -2.25 -5.20
C GLY A 36 -16.17 -2.84 -3.80
N THR A 37 -14.95 -2.98 -3.28
CA THR A 37 -14.68 -3.48 -1.91
C THR A 37 -13.72 -2.57 -1.16
N TRP A 38 -13.70 -2.72 0.16
CA TRP A 38 -12.65 -2.16 1.01
C TRP A 38 -11.35 -2.96 0.83
N ASN A 39 -10.24 -2.26 0.70
CA ASN A 39 -8.91 -2.84 0.54
C ASN A 39 -7.96 -2.21 1.57
N SER A 40 -7.08 -3.04 2.15
CA SER A 40 -6.12 -2.59 3.16
C SER A 40 -4.81 -2.14 2.50
N ILE A 41 -4.40 -0.92 2.81
CA ILE A 41 -3.08 -0.36 2.50
C ILE A 41 -2.26 -0.36 3.79
N THR A 42 -1.01 -0.80 3.74
CA THR A 42 -0.13 -0.83 4.91
C THR A 42 1.25 -0.27 4.58
N TRP A 43 1.89 0.29 5.59
CA TRP A 43 3.24 0.83 5.53
C TRP A 43 3.95 0.62 6.87
N ILE A 44 5.24 0.86 6.89
CA ILE A 44 6.08 0.84 8.09
C ILE A 44 6.90 2.12 8.17
N ASP A 45 7.31 2.48 9.38
CA ASP A 45 8.32 3.51 9.63
C ASP A 45 9.71 2.92 9.34
N SER A 46 10.46 3.55 8.42
CA SER A 46 11.83 3.14 8.11
C SER A 46 12.82 3.59 9.19
N GLY A 47 12.43 4.52 10.07
CA GLY A 47 13.27 5.15 11.07
C GLY A 47 14.24 6.18 10.49
N GLU A 48 14.12 6.50 9.21
CA GLU A 48 14.93 7.52 8.52
C GLU A 48 14.46 8.93 8.89
N THR A 49 15.29 9.94 8.63
CA THR A 49 14.98 11.35 8.90
C THR A 49 14.45 12.03 7.64
N PRO A 50 13.40 12.87 7.74
CA PRO A 50 12.67 13.25 8.96
C PRO A 50 11.84 12.10 9.52
N LYS A 51 11.65 12.03 10.83
CA LYS A 51 10.97 10.87 11.42
C LYS A 51 9.50 10.85 11.02
N LEU A 52 8.89 9.68 10.94
CA LEU A 52 7.48 9.56 10.54
C LEU A 52 6.52 10.32 11.48
N ASN A 53 6.88 10.48 12.75
CA ASN A 53 6.09 11.26 13.72
C ASN A 53 6.26 12.79 13.60
N GLU A 54 7.25 13.25 12.83
CA GLU A 54 7.48 14.65 12.49
C GLU A 54 6.70 15.05 11.24
N HIS A 55 6.29 14.08 10.41
CA HIS A 55 5.41 14.32 9.29
C HIS A 55 3.99 14.66 9.75
N SER A 56 3.35 15.57 9.02
CA SER A 56 1.92 15.78 9.10
C SER A 56 1.16 14.55 8.59
N ASN A 57 -0.17 14.60 8.73
CA ASN A 57 -1.04 13.69 8.00
C ASN A 57 -0.78 13.80 6.48
N PHE A 58 -1.06 12.73 5.74
CA PHE A 58 -0.81 12.63 4.30
C PHE A 58 -2.06 12.21 3.51
N GLU A 59 -1.96 12.30 2.19
CA GLU A 59 -2.99 11.83 1.26
C GLU A 59 -2.54 10.58 0.50
N ILE A 60 -3.48 9.68 0.22
CA ILE A 60 -3.25 8.49 -0.60
C ILE A 60 -3.92 8.70 -1.96
N HIS A 61 -3.11 8.80 -3.01
CA HIS A 61 -3.59 8.97 -4.38
C HIS A 61 -3.42 7.68 -5.16
N LEU A 62 -4.43 7.32 -5.94
CA LEU A 62 -4.37 6.26 -6.92
C LEU A 62 -3.97 6.84 -8.28
N TRP A 63 -2.89 6.30 -8.85
CA TRP A 63 -2.37 6.71 -10.15
C TRP A 63 -2.37 5.55 -11.13
N ASN A 64 -2.52 5.89 -12.40
CA ASN A 64 -2.38 4.98 -13.53
C ASN A 64 -1.35 5.59 -14.49
N ARG A 65 -0.14 5.00 -14.52
CA ARG A 65 1.03 5.53 -15.24
C ARG A 65 1.30 7.01 -14.92
N THR A 66 0.74 7.91 -15.72
CA THR A 66 0.93 9.36 -15.65
C THR A 66 -0.28 10.13 -15.15
N ASN A 67 -1.43 9.48 -14.99
CA ASN A 67 -2.69 10.16 -14.66
C ASN A 67 -3.11 9.82 -13.24
N GLN A 68 -3.48 10.85 -12.47
CA GLN A 68 -4.17 10.65 -11.21
C GLN A 68 -5.58 10.17 -11.51
N VAL A 69 -5.97 9.05 -10.92
CA VAL A 69 -7.28 8.43 -11.13
C VAL A 69 -8.23 8.83 -10.02
N ALA A 70 -7.79 8.75 -8.76
CA ALA A 70 -8.60 9.07 -7.58
C ALA A 70 -7.73 9.49 -6.39
N VAL A 71 -8.34 10.21 -5.45
CA VAL A 71 -7.82 10.37 -4.08
C VAL A 71 -8.57 9.37 -3.21
N LEU A 72 -7.86 8.40 -2.65
CA LEU A 72 -8.47 7.28 -1.91
C LEU A 72 -8.71 7.61 -0.44
N ALA A 73 -7.83 8.42 0.16
CA ALA A 73 -7.95 8.89 1.53
C ALA A 73 -7.19 10.20 1.68
N THR A 74 -7.71 11.08 2.53
CA THR A 74 -7.08 12.34 2.93
C THR A 74 -6.89 12.37 4.44
N ASN A 75 -5.97 13.21 4.92
CA ASN A 75 -5.72 13.40 6.34
C ASN A 75 -5.38 12.08 7.08
N VAL A 76 -4.65 11.18 6.41
CA VAL A 76 -4.26 9.88 6.96
C VAL A 76 -3.11 10.06 7.94
N SER A 77 -3.27 9.52 9.15
CA SER A 77 -2.21 9.58 10.15
C SER A 77 -1.13 8.54 9.85
N ALA A 78 0.11 8.99 9.69
CA ALA A 78 1.22 8.10 9.37
C ALA A 78 1.51 7.07 10.47
N LEU A 79 1.13 7.36 11.71
CA LEU A 79 1.32 6.47 12.86
C LEU A 79 0.33 5.30 12.90
N GLN A 80 -0.74 5.31 12.10
CA GLN A 80 -1.70 4.21 12.05
C GLN A 80 -1.14 2.96 11.35
N MET A 81 -0.10 3.11 10.51
CA MET A 81 0.56 2.04 9.73
C MET A 81 -0.35 1.23 8.79
N ARG A 82 -1.65 1.57 8.75
CA ARG A 82 -2.69 0.91 7.97
C ARG A 82 -3.83 1.86 7.69
N GLN A 83 -4.38 1.80 6.48
CA GLN A 83 -5.60 2.50 6.07
C GLN A 83 -6.46 1.57 5.22
N GLU A 84 -7.75 1.47 5.55
CA GLU A 84 -8.74 0.84 4.68
C GLU A 84 -9.25 1.87 3.67
N VAL A 85 -9.27 1.50 2.39
CA VAL A 85 -9.75 2.37 1.31
C VAL A 85 -10.78 1.66 0.46
N PHE A 86 -11.81 2.41 0.05
CA PHE A 86 -12.82 1.90 -0.87
C PHE A 86 -12.43 2.27 -2.31
N ILE A 87 -12.35 1.26 -3.18
CA ILE A 87 -11.98 1.44 -4.59
C ILE A 87 -13.24 1.36 -5.43
N HIS A 88 -13.66 2.46 -6.06
CA HIS A 88 -14.84 2.46 -6.92
C HIS A 88 -14.63 1.62 -8.18
N LYS A 89 -15.71 1.07 -8.76
CA LYS A 89 -15.64 0.31 -10.03
C LYS A 89 -15.39 1.19 -11.26
N LYS A 90 -15.66 2.50 -11.16
CA LYS A 90 -15.59 3.47 -12.27
C LYS A 90 -14.23 4.18 -12.33
N LEU A 91 -13.13 3.43 -12.44
CA LEU A 91 -11.76 3.99 -12.46
C LEU A 91 -11.09 3.96 -13.84
N GLY A 92 -11.78 3.41 -14.86
CA GLY A 92 -11.26 3.29 -16.21
C GLY A 92 -10.56 1.96 -16.49
N SER A 93 -9.59 1.98 -17.41
CA SER A 93 -8.96 0.78 -17.98
C SER A 93 -8.14 -0.03 -16.96
N ASN A 94 -8.07 -1.34 -17.19
CA ASN A 94 -7.27 -2.29 -16.40
C ASN A 94 -5.78 -2.21 -16.75
N THR A 95 -5.11 -1.17 -16.28
CA THR A 95 -3.65 -0.99 -16.38
C THR A 95 -3.03 -1.09 -15.00
N PRO A 96 -1.70 -1.29 -14.88
CA PRO A 96 -1.05 -1.27 -13.57
C PRO A 96 -1.27 0.08 -12.89
N TYR A 97 -1.64 0.00 -11.62
CA TYR A 97 -1.85 1.14 -10.75
C TYR A 97 -0.70 1.29 -9.77
N THR A 98 -0.47 2.51 -9.32
CA THR A 98 0.53 2.85 -8.31
C THR A 98 -0.12 3.74 -7.26
N LEU A 99 0.15 3.51 -5.98
CA LEU A 99 -0.24 4.44 -4.91
C LEU A 99 0.85 5.48 -4.72
N ARG A 100 0.44 6.72 -4.49
CA ARG A 100 1.32 7.81 -4.07
C ARG A 100 0.87 8.34 -2.72
N PHE A 101 1.77 8.32 -1.76
CA PHE A 101 1.60 8.87 -0.41
C PHE A 101 2.19 10.28 -0.43
N LYS A 102 1.33 11.30 -0.39
CA LYS A 102 1.76 12.70 -0.52
C LYS A 102 1.75 13.40 0.84
N PHE A 103 2.92 13.86 1.26
CA PHE A 103 3.11 14.68 2.44
C PHE A 103 3.20 16.14 2.04
N GLU A 104 2.60 17.03 2.83
CA GLU A 104 2.67 18.47 2.60
C GLU A 104 3.88 19.10 3.30
N ASN A 105 4.24 18.62 4.50
CA ASN A 105 5.28 19.23 5.34
C ASN A 105 6.15 18.15 6.02
N PRO A 106 7.42 17.96 5.59
CA PRO A 106 7.99 18.50 4.35
C PRO A 106 7.33 17.90 3.11
N PRO A 107 7.36 18.60 1.95
CA PRO A 107 6.83 18.06 0.70
C PRO A 107 7.58 16.81 0.27
N GLU A 108 6.92 15.67 0.33
CA GLU A 108 7.48 14.38 -0.06
C GLU A 108 6.42 13.54 -0.75
N THR A 109 6.85 12.69 -1.70
CA THR A 109 5.96 11.71 -2.31
C THR A 109 6.62 10.35 -2.33
N VAL A 110 6.00 9.41 -1.63
CA VAL A 110 6.43 8.01 -1.59
C VAL A 110 5.54 7.20 -2.54
N TYR A 111 6.13 6.23 -3.23
CA TYR A 111 5.45 5.40 -4.22
C TYR A 111 5.35 3.96 -3.72
N SER A 112 4.20 3.32 -3.94
CA SER A 112 4.11 1.86 -3.80
C SER A 112 4.73 1.15 -5.02
N ALA A 113 4.81 -0.18 -4.96
CA ALA A 113 4.96 -0.98 -6.17
C ALA A 113 3.71 -0.87 -7.04
N ASP A 114 3.85 -1.21 -8.32
CA ASP A 114 2.73 -1.35 -9.23
C ASP A 114 1.86 -2.55 -8.85
N PHE A 115 0.55 -2.47 -9.02
CA PHE A 115 -0.37 -3.54 -8.70
C PHE A 115 -1.58 -3.53 -9.63
N THR A 116 -2.40 -4.58 -9.57
CA THR A 116 -3.58 -4.70 -10.45
C THR A 116 -4.87 -4.51 -9.65
N ILE A 117 -5.87 -3.88 -10.27
CA ILE A 117 -7.22 -3.79 -9.72
C ILE A 117 -8.16 -4.56 -10.65
N VAL A 118 -8.91 -5.51 -10.11
CA VAL A 118 -9.89 -6.31 -10.86
C VAL A 118 -11.33 -5.90 -10.53
N GLY A 119 -12.27 -6.23 -11.41
CA GLY A 119 -13.70 -5.92 -11.21
C GLY A 119 -14.08 -4.47 -11.50
N LEU A 120 -13.24 -3.76 -12.28
CA LEU A 120 -13.56 -2.45 -12.82
C LEU A 120 -14.67 -2.58 -13.87
N SER A 121 -15.54 -1.58 -13.92
CA SER A 121 -16.52 -1.45 -14.99
C SER A 121 -15.90 -0.57 -16.06
N ASP A 122 -15.75 -1.12 -17.27
CA ASP A 122 -15.27 -0.34 -18.38
C ASP A 122 -16.26 0.81 -18.62
N VAL A 123 -15.79 2.04 -18.38
CA VAL A 123 -16.49 3.26 -18.79
C VAL A 123 -16.21 3.50 -20.28
N THR A 124 -16.14 2.44 -21.08
CA THR A 124 -16.36 2.56 -22.52
C THR A 124 -17.85 2.73 -22.69
N GLY A 125 -18.28 3.97 -22.54
CA GLY A 125 -19.55 4.44 -23.09
C GLY A 125 -19.49 4.35 -24.60
N GLU A 126 -19.48 3.13 -25.13
CA GLU A 126 -20.38 2.82 -26.20
C GLU A 126 -21.71 2.54 -25.51
N ASP A 127 -22.40 3.64 -25.17
CA ASP A 127 -23.83 3.70 -25.37
C ASP A 127 -24.02 3.43 -26.87
N SER A 128 -23.89 2.16 -27.26
CA SER A 128 -24.37 1.66 -28.53
C SER A 128 -25.86 1.88 -28.40
N GLY A 129 -26.26 3.08 -28.81
CA GLY A 129 -27.63 3.53 -28.76
C GLY A 129 -28.42 2.44 -29.43
N ASP A 130 -29.11 1.65 -28.61
CA ASP A 130 -30.27 0.92 -29.05
C ASP A 130 -31.26 2.04 -29.39
N SER A 131 -31.15 2.49 -30.64
CA SER A 131 -32.01 3.50 -31.22
C SER A 131 -33.39 2.89 -31.26
N CYS A 132 -34.11 2.97 -30.13
CA CYS A 132 -35.54 2.85 -30.12
C CYS A 132 -36.05 3.97 -31.04
N SER A 133 -36.25 3.64 -32.32
CA SER A 133 -36.95 4.49 -33.27
C SER A 133 -38.38 4.66 -32.76
N PHE A 134 -38.57 5.67 -31.91
CA PHE A 134 -39.88 6.10 -31.46
C PHE A 134 -40.47 6.99 -32.56
N SER A 135 -41.05 6.36 -33.57
CA SER A 135 -42.03 7.04 -34.44
C SER A 135 -43.33 7.18 -33.65
N GLY A 136 -43.41 8.22 -32.83
CA GLY A 136 -44.60 8.53 -32.04
C GLY A 136 -44.97 10.00 -32.16
N SER A 137 -46.01 10.25 -32.96
CA SER A 137 -46.66 11.54 -33.21
C SER A 137 -46.87 12.36 -31.92
N SER A 138 -46.43 13.60 -31.94
CA SER A 138 -46.65 14.61 -30.92
C SER A 138 -48.14 15.00 -30.86
N THR A 139 -48.84 14.55 -29.82
CA THR A 139 -50.12 15.14 -29.40
C THR A 139 -49.91 15.78 -28.03
N LEU A 140 -50.06 17.10 -27.98
CA LEU A 140 -49.95 17.92 -26.78
C LEU A 140 -51.09 17.57 -25.82
N THR A 141 -50.78 17.17 -24.58
CA THR A 141 -51.75 17.21 -23.49
C THR A 141 -51.04 17.52 -22.18
N SER A 142 -51.28 18.71 -21.66
CA SER A 142 -50.86 19.14 -20.32
C SER A 142 -51.50 18.24 -19.27
N GLY A 143 -50.67 17.52 -18.53
CA GLY A 143 -51.08 16.59 -17.47
C GLY A 143 -50.37 16.88 -16.16
N THR A 144 -51.18 17.26 -15.18
CA THR A 144 -50.93 17.60 -13.78
C THR A 144 -49.93 16.70 -13.05
N CYS A 145 -49.00 17.33 -12.31
CA CYS A 145 -48.04 16.68 -11.43
C CYS A 145 -48.76 16.03 -10.25
N THR A 146 -48.86 14.71 -10.23
CA THR A 146 -49.34 13.97 -9.05
C THR A 146 -48.11 13.44 -8.30
N SER A 147 -47.90 13.95 -7.09
CA SER A 147 -46.80 13.54 -6.21
C SER A 147 -47.07 12.11 -5.72
N ALA A 148 -46.32 11.14 -6.24
CA ALA A 148 -46.38 9.75 -5.82
C ALA A 148 -45.31 9.50 -4.75
N THR A 149 -45.77 9.16 -3.55
CA THR A 149 -44.99 8.64 -2.43
C THR A 149 -44.18 7.39 -2.83
N PRO A 150 -42.91 7.26 -2.39
CA PRO A 150 -42.10 6.08 -2.65
C PRO A 150 -42.58 4.87 -1.83
N PRO A 151 -42.64 3.66 -2.41
CA PRO A 151 -42.92 2.44 -1.67
C PRO A 151 -41.74 2.05 -0.78
N VAL A 152 -41.99 1.99 0.53
CA VAL A 152 -41.16 1.28 1.51
C VAL A 152 -41.50 -0.21 1.42
N SER A 153 -40.58 -1.02 0.89
CA SER A 153 -40.44 -2.44 1.27
C SER A 153 -39.27 -3.08 0.51
N GLY A 154 -38.37 -3.70 1.26
CA GLY A 154 -37.29 -4.50 0.69
C GLY A 154 -36.19 -4.75 1.70
N MET A 155 -36.52 -5.49 2.75
CA MET A 155 -35.58 -6.01 3.74
C MET A 155 -34.69 -7.05 3.04
N ASN A 156 -33.51 -6.62 2.58
CA ASN A 156 -32.57 -7.51 1.91
C ASN A 156 -31.51 -7.99 2.91
N ASP A 157 -31.54 -9.30 3.11
CA ASP A 157 -30.56 -10.19 3.74
C ASP A 157 -29.19 -9.57 4.06
N ILE A 158 -28.92 -9.46 5.35
CA ILE A 158 -27.55 -9.39 5.86
C ILE A 158 -26.95 -10.79 5.66
N VAL A 159 -26.31 -11.01 4.51
CA VAL A 159 -25.43 -12.15 4.31
C VAL A 159 -24.15 -11.88 5.09
N THR A 160 -24.07 -12.40 6.31
CA THR A 160 -22.83 -12.45 7.08
C THR A 160 -21.87 -13.42 6.40
N VAL A 161 -20.95 -12.88 5.59
CA VAL A 161 -19.83 -13.65 5.05
C VAL A 161 -18.83 -13.87 6.18
N THR A 162 -18.96 -14.99 6.88
CA THR A 162 -17.93 -15.50 7.80
C THR A 162 -16.73 -15.91 6.96
N MET A 163 -15.71 -15.07 6.87
CA MET A 163 -14.44 -15.47 6.29
C MET A 163 -13.75 -16.40 7.29
N GLU A 164 -13.76 -17.71 7.02
CA GLU A 164 -12.88 -18.65 7.71
C GLU A 164 -11.43 -18.29 7.36
N ILE A 165 -10.75 -17.62 8.29
CA ILE A 165 -9.31 -17.39 8.24
C ILE A 165 -8.66 -18.74 8.54
N GLN A 166 -8.40 -19.54 7.50
CA GLN A 166 -7.65 -20.78 7.59
C GLN A 166 -6.20 -20.43 7.97
N SER A 167 -5.95 -20.36 9.27
CA SER A 167 -4.63 -20.13 9.85
C SER A 167 -3.83 -21.41 9.72
N SER A 168 -3.10 -21.57 8.61
CA SER A 168 -2.09 -22.62 8.46
C SER A 168 -0.93 -22.31 9.40
N SER A 169 -1.05 -22.79 10.64
CA SER A 169 0.02 -22.84 11.63
C SER A 169 1.01 -23.93 11.23
N ILE A 170 2.01 -23.56 10.44
CA ILE A 170 3.20 -24.40 10.27
C ILE A 170 4.01 -24.21 11.55
N SER A 171 3.79 -25.11 12.51
CA SER A 171 4.60 -25.26 13.71
C SER A 171 6.00 -25.71 13.31
N ALA A 172 6.97 -24.79 13.37
CA ALA A 172 8.38 -25.13 13.28
C ALA A 172 8.81 -25.83 14.59
N PRO A 173 9.57 -26.93 14.54
CA PRO A 173 10.12 -27.56 15.74
C PRO A 173 11.19 -26.64 16.35
N PHE A 174 10.91 -26.12 17.55
CA PHE A 174 11.89 -25.42 18.37
C PHE A 174 12.73 -26.44 19.16
N PRO A 175 14.06 -26.23 19.30
CA PRO A 175 14.88 -27.01 20.19
C PRO A 175 14.58 -26.61 21.65
N GLU A 176 14.30 -27.62 22.45
CA GLU A 176 14.06 -27.59 23.88
C GLU A 176 15.33 -27.14 24.62
N SER A 177 15.29 -25.97 25.26
CA SER A 177 16.31 -25.53 26.21
C SER A 177 15.69 -25.43 27.59
N THR A 178 15.99 -26.42 28.41
CA THR A 178 15.67 -26.51 29.84
C THR A 178 16.35 -25.36 30.59
N SER A 179 15.59 -24.59 31.37
CA SER A 179 16.14 -23.66 32.36
C SER A 179 15.17 -23.56 33.53
N GLU A 180 15.65 -23.97 34.69
CA GLU A 180 14.92 -24.05 35.95
C GLU A 180 14.57 -22.67 36.54
N SER A 181 13.47 -22.70 37.29
CA SER A 181 12.98 -21.81 38.35
C SER A 181 14.11 -21.37 39.31
N GLU A 182 14.13 -20.27 40.07
CA GLU A 182 13.12 -19.49 40.80
C GLU A 182 13.72 -18.09 41.06
N THR A 183 12.88 -17.06 41.26
CA THR A 183 12.98 -16.17 42.43
C THR A 183 11.81 -15.18 42.49
N LEU A 184 11.04 -15.29 43.58
CA LEU A 184 10.06 -14.31 44.05
C LEU A 184 10.79 -13.08 44.61
N GLY A 185 10.37 -11.87 44.23
CA GLY A 185 10.76 -10.68 44.98
C GLY A 185 10.52 -9.33 44.30
N ALA A 186 9.82 -8.47 45.04
CA ALA A 186 9.85 -7.00 45.00
C ALA A 186 8.93 -6.26 44.02
N ILE A 187 7.87 -5.72 44.63
CA ILE A 187 7.11 -4.55 44.23
C ILE A 187 8.07 -3.35 44.11
N ALA A 188 8.20 -2.77 42.93
CA ALA A 188 8.74 -1.43 42.73
C ALA A 188 8.10 -0.76 41.51
N ASN A 189 7.38 0.33 41.77
CA ASN A 189 6.98 1.31 40.77
C ASN A 189 8.22 1.91 40.13
N ALA A 190 8.39 1.73 38.82
CA ALA A 190 9.30 2.53 38.01
C ALA A 190 8.80 2.61 36.57
N ALA A 191 8.76 3.84 36.07
CA ALA A 191 8.47 4.21 34.70
C ALA A 191 9.45 3.57 33.70
N SER A 192 9.10 3.68 32.42
CA SER A 192 9.92 3.39 31.23
C SER A 192 10.18 1.91 30.93
N ASN A 193 9.52 1.42 29.87
CA ASN A 193 10.20 0.54 28.91
C ASN A 193 9.45 0.51 27.58
N THR A 194 9.77 1.48 26.73
CA THR A 194 9.61 1.37 25.28
C THR A 194 10.56 0.28 24.81
N ARG A 195 10.12 -0.98 24.84
CA ARG A 195 10.83 -2.10 24.20
C ARG A 195 10.83 -1.84 22.69
N ARG A 196 11.84 -1.10 22.23
CA ARG A 196 12.24 -1.08 20.83
C ARG A 196 12.71 -2.48 20.51
N HIS A 197 11.80 -3.28 19.97
CA HIS A 197 12.12 -4.54 19.36
C HIS A 197 12.88 -4.23 18.07
N SER A 198 14.18 -4.00 18.21
CA SER A 198 15.10 -3.90 17.07
C SER A 198 15.11 -5.26 16.38
N ARG A 199 14.23 -5.45 15.40
CA ARG A 199 14.34 -6.55 14.44
C ARG A 199 15.68 -6.37 13.75
N LYS A 200 16.67 -7.18 14.14
CA LYS A 200 17.92 -7.33 13.41
C LYS A 200 17.55 -7.78 11.99
N PHE A 201 17.60 -6.86 11.03
CA PHE A 201 17.53 -7.24 9.62
C PHE A 201 18.76 -8.09 9.31
N ASN A 202 18.52 -9.37 9.03
CA ASN A 202 19.53 -10.34 8.64
C ASN A 202 19.96 -10.05 7.19
N LEU A 203 20.71 -8.96 6.96
CA LEU A 203 21.29 -8.59 5.65
C LEU A 203 22.56 -9.39 5.32
N GLN A 204 22.72 -10.60 5.86
CA GLN A 204 24.00 -11.30 5.86
C GLN A 204 24.34 -12.08 4.58
N PHE A 205 23.46 -12.21 3.57
CA PHE A 205 23.69 -13.25 2.54
C PHE A 205 23.78 -12.86 1.07
N ASN A 206 23.62 -11.59 0.66
CA ASN A 206 23.69 -11.25 -0.77
C ASN A 206 24.82 -10.30 -1.21
N ILE A 207 25.62 -9.78 -0.29
CA ILE A 207 26.75 -8.90 -0.67
C ILE A 207 27.89 -9.73 -1.28
N VAL A 208 28.17 -10.93 -0.76
CA VAL A 208 29.27 -11.77 -1.24
C VAL A 208 29.09 -12.12 -2.72
N PHE A 209 27.89 -12.47 -3.16
CA PHE A 209 27.64 -12.87 -4.55
C PHE A 209 27.79 -11.75 -5.58
N VAL A 210 27.58 -10.49 -5.18
CA VAL A 210 27.73 -9.34 -6.09
C VAL A 210 29.19 -8.90 -6.19
N PHE A 211 29.93 -8.95 -5.08
CA PHE A 211 31.32 -8.47 -5.06
C PHE A 211 32.33 -9.52 -5.54
N PHE A 212 32.06 -10.82 -5.41
CA PHE A 212 33.04 -11.86 -5.78
C PHE A 212 33.43 -11.87 -7.26
N PRO A 213 32.50 -11.77 -8.24
CA PRO A 213 32.86 -11.72 -9.66
C PRO A 213 33.65 -10.48 -10.03
N ALA A 214 33.31 -9.32 -9.43
CA ALA A 214 34.01 -8.06 -9.67
C ALA A 214 35.45 -8.09 -9.15
N LEU A 215 35.67 -8.69 -7.98
CA LEU A 215 37.00 -8.85 -7.38
C LEU A 215 37.89 -9.79 -8.20
N PHE A 216 37.33 -10.92 -8.66
CA PHE A 216 38.04 -11.86 -9.52
C PHE A 216 38.43 -11.24 -10.88
N GLY A 217 37.53 -10.47 -11.49
CA GLY A 217 37.81 -9.76 -12.73
C GLY A 217 38.96 -8.76 -12.58
N LEU A 218 39.00 -8.03 -11.46
CA LEU A 218 40.06 -7.05 -11.20
C LEU A 218 41.43 -7.72 -10.91
N THR A 219 41.46 -8.87 -10.26
CA THR A 219 42.71 -9.63 -10.04
C THR A 219 43.30 -10.22 -11.33
N LEU A 220 42.49 -10.52 -12.34
CA LEU A 220 42.98 -11.03 -13.62
C LEU A 220 43.44 -9.92 -14.58
N ALA A 221 42.96 -8.69 -14.38
CA ALA A 221 43.30 -7.55 -15.23
C ALA A 221 44.60 -6.84 -14.83
N LEU A 222 45.18 -7.19 -13.68
CA LEU A 222 46.37 -6.60 -13.07
C LEU A 222 47.56 -7.53 -13.23
#